data_AF-A0A7V2HL22-F1
#
_entry.id   AF-A0A7V2HL22-F1
#
_cell.length_a   1.000
_cell.length_b   1.000
_cell.length_c   1.000
_cell.angle_alpha   90.00
_cell.angle_beta   90.00
_cell.angle_gamma   90.00
#
_symmetry.space_group_name_H-M   'P 1'
#
loop_
_entity.id
_entity.type
_entity.pdbx_description
1 polymer ?
#
loop_
_entity_poly.entity_id
_entity_poly.type
_entity_poly.pdbx_seq_one_letter_code
_entity_poly.pdbx_strand_id
1 'polypeptide(L)'
;MTSATSSSSTAPPSPPPPKRTPPTPLWPSPLARPITSRNNCERRNSDMPEDRREALRIIGSITATCAFPFPADELYGQHQGHAHEPPARLPEAPGFFTPAEYETVSRLADLIIPGGDSPGALDAGVPAYIDYVVSRNSQAQALYRRGLKWLDRQASRRGAPRFVDLPESAQVALLEPLCAEADAVRDAPAGSGLRRKSAPRRLEVSFFRAVKSMTADGYFTSRHGLIDALGYQGNAVLAEFPSCTHEH
;
A
#
# COMPACT_ATOMS: atom_id res chain seq x y z
N MET A 1 -57.96 44.86 38.32
CA MET A 1 -57.32 44.51 37.02
C MET A 1 -56.06 45.37 36.90
N THR A 2 -54.93 44.78 37.29
CA THR A 2 -53.62 45.42 37.44
C THR A 2 -52.92 45.50 36.09
N SER A 3 -52.55 46.71 35.66
CA SER A 3 -51.66 46.93 34.50
C SER A 3 -50.43 47.67 35.00
N ALA A 4 -49.32 46.96 35.11
CA ALA A 4 -48.01 47.52 35.48
C ALA A 4 -47.16 47.63 34.21
N THR A 5 -46.80 48.86 33.86
CA THR A 5 -45.92 49.20 32.75
C THR A 5 -44.47 48.96 33.20
N SER A 6 -43.80 47.92 32.69
CA SER A 6 -42.37 47.69 32.96
C SER A 6 -41.52 48.26 31.82
N SER A 7 -40.77 49.32 32.13
CA SER A 7 -39.69 49.84 31.27
C SER A 7 -38.48 48.92 31.37
N SER A 8 -38.11 48.28 30.27
CA SER A 8 -36.88 47.49 30.14
C SER A 8 -35.67 48.40 29.93
N SER A 9 -34.82 48.53 30.95
CA SER A 9 -33.49 49.15 30.85
C SER A 9 -32.49 48.11 30.36
N THR A 10 -31.98 48.29 29.14
CA THR A 10 -30.95 47.42 28.53
C THR A 10 -29.57 47.85 29.00
N ALA A 11 -28.90 47.01 29.81
CA ALA A 11 -27.49 47.17 30.16
C ALA A 11 -26.59 46.71 28.97
N PRO A 12 -25.44 47.35 28.71
CA PRO A 12 -24.53 46.96 27.64
C PRO A 12 -23.79 45.64 27.97
N PRO A 13 -23.34 44.89 26.94
CA PRO A 13 -22.65 43.61 27.14
C PRO A 13 -21.27 43.79 27.79
N SER A 14 -20.96 42.89 28.73
CA SER A 14 -19.66 42.79 29.40
C SER A 14 -18.55 42.33 28.44
N PRO A 15 -17.30 42.79 28.63
CA PRO A 15 -16.17 42.41 27.77
C PRO A 15 -15.77 40.93 27.98
N PRO A 16 -15.21 40.27 26.95
CA PRO A 16 -14.81 38.87 27.06
C PRO A 16 -13.61 38.68 28.00
N PRO A 17 -13.50 37.53 28.68
CA PRO A 17 -12.40 37.25 29.60
C PRO A 17 -11.07 37.07 28.86
N PRO A 18 -9.92 37.41 29.48
CA PRO A 18 -8.61 37.22 28.87
C PRO A 18 -8.28 35.74 28.67
N LYS A 19 -7.70 35.41 27.52
CA LYS A 19 -7.27 34.05 27.16
C LYS A 19 -6.23 33.55 28.18
N ARG A 20 -6.55 32.47 28.87
CA ARG A 20 -5.61 31.75 29.75
C ARG A 20 -4.60 30.99 28.89
N THR A 21 -3.34 31.40 28.94
CA THR A 21 -2.23 30.59 28.44
C THR A 21 -1.96 29.44 29.42
N PRO A 22 -1.74 28.20 28.95
CA PRO A 22 -1.39 27.10 29.84
C PRO A 22 -0.01 27.32 30.46
N PRO A 23 0.24 26.88 31.71
CA PRO A 23 1.54 26.99 32.34
C PRO A 23 2.54 26.07 31.65
N THR A 24 3.74 26.61 31.41
CA THR A 24 4.93 25.88 30.98
C THR A 24 5.25 24.77 31.99
N PRO A 25 5.47 23.52 31.56
CA PRO A 25 5.85 22.47 32.49
C PRO A 25 7.30 22.69 32.96
N LEU A 26 7.47 22.92 34.26
CA LEU A 26 8.75 22.90 34.97
C LEU A 26 9.13 21.44 35.25
N TRP A 27 10.10 20.90 34.52
CA TRP A 27 10.79 19.67 34.91
C TRP A 27 12.16 20.04 35.51
N PRO A 28 12.54 19.50 36.68
CA PRO A 28 13.87 19.72 37.23
C PRO A 28 14.90 18.94 36.41
N SER A 29 15.94 19.64 35.94
CA SER A 29 17.08 19.03 35.25
C SER A 29 18.01 18.35 36.27
N PRO A 30 18.27 17.03 36.17
CA PRO A 30 19.39 16.44 36.88
C PRO A 30 20.68 16.73 36.11
N LEU A 31 21.52 17.55 36.73
CA LEU A 31 22.97 17.69 36.58
C LEU A 31 23.62 16.76 35.54
N ALA A 32 23.85 17.32 34.34
CA ALA A 32 24.75 16.75 33.36
C ALA A 32 26.20 16.88 33.85
N ARG A 33 26.84 15.74 34.13
CA ARG A 33 28.31 15.64 34.17
C ARG A 33 28.83 15.65 32.72
N PRO A 34 29.90 16.41 32.40
CA PRO A 34 30.35 16.58 31.03
C PRO A 34 31.02 15.29 30.53
N ILE A 35 30.39 14.64 29.54
CA ILE A 35 31.10 13.78 28.61
C ILE A 35 31.74 14.72 27.59
N THR A 36 33.06 14.88 27.66
CA THR A 36 33.85 15.61 26.67
C THR A 36 33.90 14.81 25.37
N SER A 37 32.82 14.90 24.57
CA SER A 37 32.91 14.69 23.13
C SER A 37 33.47 15.97 22.52
N ARG A 38 34.63 15.88 21.86
CA ARG A 38 35.16 16.96 21.02
C ARG A 38 34.20 17.19 19.85
N ASN A 39 33.20 18.03 20.06
CA ASN A 39 32.38 18.58 18.99
C ASN A 39 32.96 19.94 18.62
N ASN A 40 33.75 19.94 17.55
CA ASN A 40 34.20 21.14 16.87
C ASN A 40 33.01 21.67 16.05
N CYS A 41 32.16 22.48 16.68
CA CYS A 41 31.17 23.30 15.99
C CYS A 41 31.27 24.72 16.53
N GLU A 42 32.38 25.39 16.22
CA GLU A 42 32.44 26.85 16.23
C GLU A 42 33.60 27.31 15.34
N ARG A 43 33.37 27.35 14.02
CA ARG A 43 33.96 28.38 13.16
C ARG A 43 33.32 28.43 11.78
N ARG A 44 32.82 29.64 11.49
CA ARG A 44 32.55 30.27 10.18
C ARG A 44 31.23 29.94 9.49
N ASN A 45 30.23 30.76 9.83
CA ASN A 45 29.44 31.44 8.82
C ASN A 45 30.35 32.40 8.04
N SER A 46 30.86 31.98 6.88
CA SER A 46 31.20 32.81 5.73
C SER A 46 31.79 31.94 4.61
N ASP A 47 31.30 32.17 3.39
CA ASP A 47 31.76 31.64 2.09
C ASP A 47 31.14 30.31 1.61
N MET A 48 30.00 30.42 0.91
CA MET A 48 29.58 29.42 -0.08
C MET A 48 30.48 29.62 -1.31
N PRO A 49 31.37 28.68 -1.67
CA PRO A 49 32.24 28.88 -2.81
C PRO A 49 31.44 28.83 -4.11
N GLU A 50 31.92 29.57 -5.10
CA GLU A 50 31.35 29.87 -6.42
C GLU A 50 31.09 28.62 -7.31
N ASP A 51 31.34 27.43 -6.79
CA ASP A 51 31.35 26.12 -7.44
C ASP A 51 30.02 25.69 -8.10
N ARG A 52 28.85 25.94 -7.49
CA ARG A 52 27.59 25.46 -8.10
C ARG A 52 27.24 26.24 -9.37
N ARG A 53 27.49 27.55 -9.37
CA ARG A 53 27.15 28.43 -10.49
C ARG A 53 28.25 28.40 -11.55
N GLU A 54 29.50 28.18 -11.15
CA GLU A 54 30.61 27.92 -12.04
C GLU A 54 30.52 26.54 -12.70
N ALA A 55 30.15 25.48 -11.97
CA ALA A 55 29.86 24.17 -12.57
C ALA A 55 28.73 24.24 -13.60
N LEU A 56 27.65 24.99 -13.31
CA LEU A 56 26.58 25.19 -14.30
C LEU A 56 27.00 26.08 -15.47
N ARG A 57 27.93 27.05 -15.28
CA ARG A 57 28.53 27.82 -16.37
C ARG A 57 29.49 26.99 -17.22
N ILE A 58 30.24 26.06 -16.63
CA ILE A 58 31.13 25.13 -17.34
C ILE A 58 30.28 24.13 -18.15
N ILE A 59 29.25 23.53 -17.56
CA ILE A 59 28.31 22.65 -18.28
C ILE A 59 27.60 23.43 -19.41
N GLY A 60 27.22 24.68 -19.15
CA GLY A 60 26.59 25.57 -20.15
C GLY A 60 27.55 26.17 -21.19
N SER A 61 28.87 26.19 -20.96
CA SER A 61 29.86 26.71 -21.90
C SER A 61 30.47 25.61 -22.79
N ILE A 62 30.41 24.34 -22.36
CA ILE A 62 30.82 23.17 -23.16
C ILE A 62 29.88 22.95 -24.36
N THR A 63 28.69 23.53 -24.37
CA THR A 63 27.72 23.39 -25.48
C THR A 63 28.12 24.14 -26.76
N ALA A 64 29.10 25.05 -26.71
CA ALA A 64 29.53 25.82 -27.88
C ALA A 64 30.57 25.11 -28.78
N THR A 65 31.19 24.02 -28.32
CA THR A 65 32.30 23.38 -29.09
C THR A 65 32.13 21.88 -29.33
N CYS A 66 31.10 21.24 -28.77
CA CYS A 66 30.76 19.86 -29.11
C CYS A 66 29.75 19.83 -30.27
N ALA A 67 30.20 20.24 -31.47
CA ALA A 67 29.68 19.70 -32.73
C ALA A 67 30.19 18.25 -32.92
N PHE A 68 30.11 17.43 -31.88
CA PHE A 68 30.35 16.00 -31.97
C PHE A 68 29.03 15.32 -32.32
N PRO A 69 29.00 14.43 -33.33
CA PRO A 69 27.80 13.77 -33.83
C PRO A 69 27.45 12.61 -32.90
N PHE A 70 27.16 12.91 -31.63
CA PHE A 70 26.47 11.95 -30.79
C PHE A 70 24.99 12.10 -31.09
N PRO A 71 24.35 11.18 -31.83
CA PRO A 71 22.91 11.20 -31.96
C PRO A 71 22.32 11.17 -30.54
N ALA A 72 21.23 11.92 -30.32
CA ALA A 72 20.57 12.00 -29.02
C ALA A 72 20.22 10.61 -28.44
N ASP A 73 20.13 9.60 -29.30
CA ASP A 73 19.94 8.18 -28.99
C ASP A 73 21.00 7.59 -28.04
N GLU A 74 22.22 8.14 -27.99
CA GLU A 74 23.29 7.66 -27.08
C GLU A 74 23.27 8.33 -25.70
N LEU A 75 22.76 9.57 -25.58
CA LEU A 75 22.60 10.24 -24.27
C LEU A 75 21.41 9.67 -23.48
N TYR A 76 20.37 9.23 -24.20
CA TYR A 76 19.28 8.44 -23.66
C TYR A 76 19.53 6.97 -24.01
N GLY A 77 20.56 6.35 -23.43
CA GLY A 77 20.88 4.92 -23.57
C GLY A 77 19.82 3.96 -23.00
N GLN A 78 18.56 4.17 -23.34
CA GLN A 78 17.41 3.29 -23.25
C GLN A 78 16.70 3.44 -24.61
N HIS A 79 16.05 2.41 -25.14
CA HIS A 79 15.51 2.41 -26.51
C HIS A 79 16.52 2.10 -27.63
N GLN A 80 17.51 1.23 -27.37
CA GLN A 80 17.60 0.13 -28.33
C GLN A 80 16.27 -0.59 -28.22
N GLY A 81 15.54 -0.69 -29.33
CA GLY A 81 14.28 -1.38 -29.40
C GLY A 81 14.45 -2.82 -28.91
N HIS A 82 14.31 -3.02 -27.61
CA HIS A 82 13.78 -4.27 -27.11
C HIS A 82 12.47 -4.37 -27.86
N ALA A 83 12.45 -5.22 -28.90
CA ALA A 83 11.21 -5.83 -29.30
C ALA A 83 10.59 -6.26 -27.96
N HIS A 84 9.52 -5.58 -27.56
CA HIS A 84 8.73 -5.99 -26.43
C HIS A 84 8.22 -7.34 -26.87
N GLU A 85 9.00 -8.38 -26.60
CA GLU A 85 8.51 -9.74 -26.64
C GLU A 85 7.29 -9.68 -25.74
N PRO A 86 6.09 -9.96 -26.30
CA PRO A 86 4.87 -9.84 -25.52
C PRO A 86 5.11 -10.60 -24.23
N PRO A 87 4.78 -10.00 -23.06
CA PRO A 87 5.12 -10.58 -21.77
C PRO A 87 4.71 -12.04 -21.81
N ALA A 88 5.67 -12.93 -21.48
CA ALA A 88 5.47 -14.37 -21.56
C ALA A 88 4.10 -14.69 -20.97
N ARG A 89 3.19 -15.17 -21.83
CA ARG A 89 1.82 -15.44 -21.41
C ARG A 89 1.90 -16.47 -20.30
N LEU A 90 1.36 -16.13 -19.13
CA LEU A 90 1.30 -17.10 -18.04
C LEU A 90 0.62 -18.37 -18.56
N PRO A 91 1.15 -19.55 -18.25
CA PRO A 91 0.57 -20.80 -18.73
C PRO A 91 -0.91 -20.87 -18.29
N GLU A 92 -1.80 -21.18 -19.24
CA GLU A 92 -3.24 -21.34 -18.99
C GLU A 92 -3.53 -22.56 -18.09
N ALA A 93 -2.60 -23.52 -18.05
CA ALA A 93 -2.72 -24.72 -17.22
C ALA A 93 -1.91 -24.57 -15.91
N PRO A 94 -2.43 -25.06 -14.76
CA PRO A 94 -1.73 -24.99 -13.49
C PRO A 94 -0.44 -25.82 -13.54
N GLY A 95 0.66 -25.22 -13.11
CA GLY A 95 1.95 -25.89 -12.97
C GLY A 95 2.14 -26.53 -11.59
N PHE A 96 1.63 -25.91 -10.51
CA PHE A 96 1.80 -26.40 -9.14
C PHE A 96 0.53 -26.99 -8.53
N PHE A 97 -0.60 -26.30 -8.65
CA PHE A 97 -1.87 -26.74 -8.09
C PHE A 97 -2.44 -27.92 -8.89
N THR A 98 -3.13 -28.82 -8.21
CA THR A 98 -4.03 -29.76 -8.91
C THR A 98 -5.21 -29.00 -9.52
N PRO A 99 -5.90 -29.54 -10.53
CA PRO A 99 -7.05 -28.85 -11.14
C PRO A 99 -8.11 -28.40 -10.12
N ALA A 100 -8.42 -29.24 -9.12
CA ALA A 100 -9.39 -28.92 -8.07
C ALA A 100 -8.91 -27.81 -7.11
N GLU A 101 -7.60 -27.79 -6.81
CA GLU A 101 -7.01 -26.73 -5.99
C GLU A 101 -6.96 -25.40 -6.74
N TYR A 102 -6.64 -25.45 -8.04
CA TYR A 102 -6.63 -24.28 -8.91
C TYR A 102 -8.04 -23.69 -9.06
N GLU A 103 -9.06 -24.53 -9.22
CA GLU A 103 -10.48 -24.12 -9.20
C GLU A 103 -10.82 -23.41 -7.89
N THR A 104 -10.40 -23.97 -6.75
CA THR A 104 -10.61 -23.34 -5.44
C THR A 104 -9.91 -21.99 -5.31
N VAL A 105 -8.64 -21.89 -5.73
CA VAL A 105 -7.89 -20.61 -5.73
C VAL A 105 -8.53 -19.58 -6.66
N SER A 106 -9.00 -20.02 -7.83
CA SER A 106 -9.69 -19.17 -8.79
C SER A 106 -10.97 -18.61 -8.19
N ARG A 107 -11.77 -19.46 -7.54
CA ARG A 107 -12.98 -19.01 -6.85
C ARG A 107 -12.69 -18.06 -5.70
N LEU A 108 -11.61 -18.29 -4.93
CA LEU A 108 -11.20 -17.35 -3.89
C LEU A 108 -10.83 -15.98 -4.48
N ALA A 109 -10.06 -15.95 -5.57
CA ALA A 109 -9.67 -14.70 -6.22
C ALA A 109 -10.88 -13.93 -6.76
N ASP A 110 -11.82 -14.63 -7.38
CA ASP A 110 -13.10 -14.10 -7.86
C ASP A 110 -13.95 -13.50 -6.73
N LEU A 111 -14.02 -14.16 -5.57
CA LEU A 111 -14.73 -13.61 -4.40
C LEU A 111 -14.06 -12.35 -3.81
N ILE A 112 -12.75 -12.16 -4.01
CA ILE A 112 -11.99 -11.02 -3.45
C ILE A 112 -12.06 -9.80 -4.38
N ILE A 113 -11.87 -10.00 -5.69
CA ILE A 113 -12.05 -8.96 -6.71
C ILE A 113 -12.97 -9.54 -7.80
N PRO A 114 -14.29 -9.42 -7.61
CA PRO A 114 -15.26 -9.98 -8.54
C PRO A 114 -15.21 -9.26 -9.88
N GLY A 115 -15.49 -10.02 -10.94
CA GLY A 115 -15.82 -9.45 -12.24
C GLY A 115 -17.24 -8.87 -12.27
N GLY A 116 -17.60 -8.26 -13.40
CA GLY A 116 -18.92 -7.71 -13.65
C GLY A 116 -18.86 -6.65 -14.75
N ASP A 117 -19.23 -5.42 -14.42
CA ASP A 117 -19.13 -4.28 -15.34
C ASP A 117 -17.67 -3.90 -15.65
N SER A 118 -16.74 -4.30 -14.78
CA SER A 118 -15.30 -4.18 -14.95
C SER A 118 -14.62 -5.56 -14.94
N PRO A 119 -13.45 -5.70 -15.58
CA PRO A 119 -12.65 -6.93 -15.49
C PRO A 119 -12.33 -7.29 -14.02
N GLY A 120 -12.49 -8.56 -13.66
CA GLY A 120 -12.21 -9.07 -12.31
C GLY A 120 -10.83 -9.72 -12.18
N ALA A 121 -10.58 -10.38 -11.05
CA ALA A 121 -9.35 -11.13 -10.82
C ALA A 121 -9.13 -12.24 -11.87
N LEU A 122 -10.20 -12.90 -12.32
CA LEU A 122 -10.12 -13.96 -13.33
C LEU A 122 -9.66 -13.41 -14.68
N ASP A 123 -10.25 -12.29 -15.13
CA ASP A 123 -9.89 -11.62 -16.38
C ASP A 123 -8.45 -11.12 -16.38
N ALA A 124 -7.96 -10.70 -15.20
CA ALA A 124 -6.57 -10.29 -15.00
C ALA A 124 -5.56 -11.46 -14.93
N GLY A 125 -6.00 -12.71 -15.03
CA GLY A 125 -5.12 -13.88 -14.97
C GLY A 125 -4.50 -14.13 -13.59
N VAL A 126 -5.13 -13.61 -12.53
CA VAL A 126 -4.63 -13.73 -11.15
C VAL A 126 -4.42 -15.18 -10.70
N PRO A 127 -5.31 -16.15 -11.00
CA PRO A 127 -5.09 -17.52 -10.53
C PRO A 127 -3.82 -18.16 -11.11
N ALA A 128 -3.51 -17.89 -12.38
CA ALA A 128 -2.27 -18.34 -13.02
C ALA A 128 -1.03 -17.66 -12.40
N TYR A 129 -1.13 -16.37 -12.08
CA TYR A 129 -0.09 -15.66 -11.34
C TYR A 129 0.17 -16.28 -9.96
N ILE A 130 -0.89 -16.59 -9.20
CA ILE A 130 -0.77 -17.22 -7.88
C ILE A 130 -0.11 -18.60 -8.00
N ASP A 131 -0.55 -19.44 -8.94
CA ASP A 131 0.06 -20.76 -9.19
C ASP A 131 1.56 -20.64 -9.49
N TYR A 132 1.93 -19.73 -10.39
CA TYR A 132 3.32 -19.50 -10.76
C TYR A 132 4.18 -19.04 -9.56
N VAL A 133 3.72 -18.05 -8.80
CA VAL A 133 4.48 -17.54 -7.64
C VAL A 133 4.60 -18.59 -6.54
N VAL A 134 3.51 -19.31 -6.24
CA VAL A 134 3.52 -20.37 -5.22
C VAL A 134 4.42 -21.52 -5.66
N SER A 135 4.46 -21.87 -6.96
CA SER A 135 5.33 -22.94 -7.48
C SER A 135 6.82 -22.75 -7.15
N ARG A 136 7.27 -21.51 -6.91
CA ARG A 136 8.68 -21.16 -6.67
C ARG A 136 9.04 -20.90 -5.20
N ASN A 137 8.07 -21.00 -4.28
CA ASN A 137 8.29 -20.72 -2.86
C ASN A 137 7.77 -21.86 -1.99
N SER A 138 8.68 -22.71 -1.49
CA SER A 138 8.34 -23.89 -0.69
C SER A 138 7.52 -23.58 0.58
N GLN A 139 7.77 -22.43 1.22
CA GLN A 139 6.98 -21.99 2.38
C GLN A 139 5.55 -21.63 1.97
N ALA A 140 5.38 -20.95 0.84
CA ALA A 140 4.06 -20.65 0.28
C ALA A 140 3.34 -21.94 -0.13
N GLN A 141 4.02 -22.88 -0.80
CA GLN A 141 3.45 -24.18 -1.17
C GLN A 141 2.84 -24.90 0.04
N ALA A 142 3.60 -25.00 1.14
CA ALA A 142 3.13 -25.65 2.35
C ALA A 142 1.93 -24.92 2.97
N LEU A 143 1.94 -23.58 2.98
CA LEU A 143 0.82 -22.77 3.48
C LEU A 143 -0.44 -23.00 2.66
N TYR A 144 -0.34 -22.91 1.32
CA TYR A 144 -1.46 -23.06 0.41
C TYR A 144 -2.07 -24.45 0.46
N ARG A 145 -1.26 -25.53 0.40
CA ARG A 145 -1.75 -26.91 0.50
C ARG A 145 -2.51 -27.16 1.80
N ARG A 146 -1.99 -26.66 2.93
CA ARG A 146 -2.63 -26.83 4.24
C ARG A 146 -3.91 -25.99 4.36
N GLY A 147 -3.91 -24.79 3.80
CA GLY A 147 -5.06 -23.87 3.77
C GLY A 147 -6.22 -24.38 2.90
N LEU A 148 -5.93 -24.84 1.68
CA LEU A 148 -6.93 -25.44 0.78
C LEU A 148 -7.55 -26.68 1.41
N LYS A 149 -6.73 -27.59 1.98
CA LYS A 149 -7.25 -28.75 2.71
C LYS A 149 -8.11 -28.34 3.92
N TRP A 150 -7.83 -27.21 4.56
CA TRP A 150 -8.65 -26.69 5.65
C TRP A 150 -10.01 -26.21 5.14
N LEU A 151 -10.05 -25.50 4.00
CA LEU A 151 -11.30 -25.07 3.37
C LEU A 151 -12.20 -26.25 3.01
N ASP A 152 -11.65 -27.28 2.38
CA ASP A 152 -12.44 -28.48 2.03
C ASP A 152 -13.01 -29.18 3.26
N ARG A 153 -12.25 -29.25 4.36
CA ARG A 153 -12.78 -29.77 5.64
C ARG A 153 -13.91 -28.90 6.19
N GLN A 154 -13.83 -27.58 6.05
CA GLN A 154 -14.90 -26.68 6.49
C GLN A 154 -16.14 -26.77 5.62
N ALA A 155 -15.96 -27.02 4.32
CA ALA A 155 -17.05 -27.28 3.40
C ALA A 155 -17.72 -28.62 3.69
N SER A 156 -16.94 -29.68 3.93
CA SER A 156 -17.46 -31.00 4.31
C SER A 156 -18.32 -30.94 5.56
N ARG A 157 -17.92 -30.15 6.57
CA ARG A 157 -18.72 -29.91 7.79
C ARG A 157 -20.04 -29.17 7.54
N ARG A 158 -20.14 -28.47 6.40
CA ARG A 158 -21.32 -27.73 5.95
C ARG A 158 -22.11 -28.50 4.89
N GLY A 159 -21.77 -29.77 4.66
CA GLY A 159 -22.52 -30.67 3.77
C GLY A 159 -22.08 -30.66 2.30
N ALA A 160 -20.97 -29.99 1.95
CA ALA A 160 -20.44 -29.95 0.58
C ALA A 160 -19.07 -30.65 0.50
N PRO A 161 -18.77 -31.44 -0.54
CA PRO A 161 -17.50 -32.16 -0.62
C PRO A 161 -16.28 -31.23 -0.74
N ARG A 162 -16.41 -30.10 -1.44
CA ARG A 162 -15.37 -29.08 -1.57
C ARG A 162 -15.91 -27.69 -1.31
N PHE A 163 -15.00 -26.74 -1.09
CA PHE A 163 -15.37 -25.33 -0.88
C PHE A 163 -16.18 -24.73 -2.03
N VAL A 164 -15.77 -24.99 -3.26
CA VAL A 164 -16.44 -24.47 -4.47
C VAL A 164 -17.86 -25.00 -4.65
N ASP A 165 -18.18 -26.14 -4.03
CA ASP A 165 -19.51 -26.76 -4.10
C ASP A 165 -20.50 -26.16 -3.07
N LEU A 166 -20.02 -25.29 -2.16
CA LEU A 166 -20.91 -24.52 -1.27
C LEU A 166 -21.64 -23.42 -2.04
N PRO A 167 -22.87 -23.05 -1.64
CA PRO A 167 -23.50 -21.84 -2.17
C PRO A 167 -22.66 -20.61 -1.82
N GLU A 168 -22.65 -19.61 -2.68
CA GLU A 168 -21.82 -18.41 -2.53
C GLU A 168 -21.98 -17.72 -1.16
N SER A 169 -23.21 -17.60 -0.67
CA SER A 169 -23.47 -17.04 0.66
C SER A 169 -22.77 -17.81 1.79
N ALA A 170 -22.66 -19.14 1.68
CA ALA A 170 -21.93 -19.96 2.64
C ALA A 170 -20.41 -19.88 2.44
N GLN A 171 -19.94 -19.67 1.21
CA GLN A 171 -18.53 -19.39 0.92
C GLN A 171 -18.10 -18.09 1.59
N VAL A 172 -18.86 -17.01 1.37
CA VAL A 172 -18.60 -15.69 1.96
C VAL A 172 -18.67 -15.76 3.49
N ALA A 173 -19.72 -16.35 4.06
CA ALA A 173 -19.86 -16.49 5.52
C ALA A 173 -18.74 -17.31 6.17
N LEU A 174 -18.10 -18.24 5.45
CA LEU A 174 -16.93 -18.97 5.93
C LEU A 174 -15.66 -18.09 5.91
N LEU A 175 -15.50 -17.23 4.91
CA LEU A 175 -14.31 -16.40 4.72
C LEU A 175 -14.33 -15.09 5.51
N GLU A 176 -15.50 -14.53 5.76
CA GLU A 176 -15.70 -13.26 6.46
C GLU A 176 -14.98 -13.16 7.82
N PRO A 177 -15.06 -14.14 8.75
CA PRO A 177 -14.29 -14.08 10.00
C PRO A 177 -12.78 -14.15 9.78
N LEU A 178 -12.30 -14.82 8.73
CA LEU A 178 -10.87 -14.84 8.38
C LEU A 178 -10.43 -13.48 7.83
N CYS A 179 -11.29 -12.81 7.07
CA CYS A 179 -11.04 -11.48 6.55
C CYS A 179 -10.92 -10.46 7.67
N ALA A 180 -11.87 -10.47 8.61
CA ALA A 180 -11.84 -9.58 9.77
C ALA A 180 -10.55 -9.76 10.61
N GLU A 181 -10.16 -11.01 10.88
CA GLU A 181 -8.92 -11.29 11.63
C GLU A 181 -7.65 -10.91 10.83
N ALA A 182 -7.65 -11.12 9.51
CA ALA A 182 -6.53 -10.73 8.66
C ALA A 182 -6.34 -9.20 8.61
N ASP A 183 -7.44 -8.44 8.58
CA ASP A 183 -7.42 -6.97 8.53
C ASP A 183 -7.08 -6.34 9.88
N ALA A 184 -7.47 -6.97 11.00
CA ALA A 184 -7.11 -6.50 12.34
C ALA A 184 -5.58 -6.39 12.57
N VAL A 185 -4.78 -7.22 11.88
CA VAL A 185 -3.31 -7.13 11.91
C VAL A 185 -2.80 -5.89 11.18
N ARG A 186 -3.53 -5.44 10.15
CA ARG A 186 -3.21 -4.23 9.39
C ARG A 186 -3.49 -2.97 10.22
N ASP A 187 -4.49 -2.96 11.07
CA ASP A 187 -4.89 -1.70 11.74
C ASP A 187 -4.14 -1.45 13.07
N ALA A 188 -3.17 -2.32 13.40
CA ALA A 188 -2.28 -2.11 14.54
C ALA A 188 -1.37 -0.86 14.36
N PRO A 189 -1.16 -0.05 15.42
CA PRO A 189 -0.40 1.21 15.34
C PRO A 189 0.99 1.03 14.71
N ALA A 190 1.30 1.85 13.71
CA ALA A 190 2.62 1.90 13.09
C ALA A 190 3.71 2.21 14.14
N GLY A 191 4.84 1.50 14.08
CA GLY A 191 5.97 1.68 15.02
C GLY A 191 5.89 0.84 16.30
N SER A 192 4.74 0.23 16.61
CA SER A 192 4.69 -0.78 17.66
C SER A 192 5.33 -2.08 17.15
N GLY A 193 6.29 -2.64 17.89
CA GLY A 193 6.79 -4.01 17.64
C GLY A 193 5.67 -5.08 17.66
N LEU A 194 4.44 -4.68 18.01
CA LEU A 194 3.22 -5.45 17.89
C LEU A 194 2.94 -5.90 16.46
N ARG A 195 3.14 -5.10 15.38
CA ARG A 195 2.86 -5.57 14.01
C ARG A 195 3.57 -6.88 13.65
N ARG A 196 4.80 -7.07 14.13
CA ARG A 196 5.57 -8.32 13.96
C ARG A 196 5.09 -9.44 14.89
N LYS A 197 4.61 -9.12 16.10
CA LYS A 197 4.02 -10.06 17.07
C LYS A 197 2.58 -10.47 16.73
N SER A 198 1.89 -9.67 15.93
CA SER A 198 0.49 -9.83 15.50
C SER A 198 0.35 -10.61 14.20
N ALA A 199 1.42 -11.22 13.66
CA ALA A 199 1.27 -12.15 12.54
C ALA A 199 0.19 -13.18 12.89
N PRO A 200 -0.76 -13.48 11.98
CA PRO A 200 -1.87 -14.37 12.29
C PRO A 200 -1.31 -15.72 12.74
N ARG A 201 -1.54 -16.07 14.01
CA ARG A 201 -1.02 -17.33 14.57
C ARG A 201 -1.73 -18.54 14.00
N ARG A 202 -2.97 -18.33 13.55
CA ARG A 202 -3.80 -19.35 12.91
C ARG A 202 -3.39 -19.52 11.45
N LEU A 203 -3.21 -20.78 11.06
CA LEU A 203 -2.81 -21.18 9.72
C LEU A 203 -3.79 -20.67 8.66
N GLU A 204 -5.08 -20.83 8.92
CA GLU A 204 -6.19 -20.50 8.05
C GLU A 204 -6.29 -18.98 7.78
N VAL A 205 -5.98 -18.16 8.78
CA VAL A 205 -5.97 -16.69 8.64
C VAL A 205 -4.72 -16.26 7.87
N SER A 206 -3.57 -16.87 8.16
CA SER A 206 -2.34 -16.64 7.39
C SER A 206 -2.50 -17.01 5.92
N PHE A 207 -3.16 -18.15 5.65
CA PHE A 207 -3.48 -18.59 4.30
C PHE A 207 -4.43 -17.62 3.61
N PHE A 208 -5.56 -17.26 4.23
CA PHE A 208 -6.52 -16.34 3.64
C PHE A 208 -5.89 -14.97 3.36
N ARG A 209 -5.11 -14.45 4.31
CA ARG A 209 -4.36 -13.20 4.12
C ARG A 209 -3.39 -13.30 2.94
N ALA A 210 -2.67 -14.42 2.80
CA ALA A 210 -1.76 -14.61 1.68
C ALA A 210 -2.50 -14.61 0.34
N VAL A 211 -3.63 -15.31 0.23
CA VAL A 211 -4.47 -15.31 -0.99
C VAL A 211 -5.00 -13.91 -1.28
N LYS A 212 -5.51 -13.20 -0.27
CA LYS A 212 -6.01 -11.82 -0.38
C LYS A 212 -4.94 -10.85 -0.89
N SER A 213 -3.75 -10.89 -0.29
CA SER A 213 -2.62 -10.08 -0.72
C SER A 213 -2.18 -10.42 -2.15
N MET A 214 -1.99 -11.70 -2.47
CA MET A 214 -1.56 -12.10 -3.81
C MET A 214 -2.62 -11.79 -4.88
N THR A 215 -3.90 -11.81 -4.53
CA THR A 215 -4.99 -11.41 -5.44
C THR A 215 -4.90 -9.93 -5.76
N ALA A 216 -4.74 -9.08 -4.73
CA ALA A 216 -4.56 -7.64 -4.92
C ALA A 216 -3.29 -7.33 -5.72
N ASP A 217 -2.16 -7.96 -5.38
CA ASP A 217 -0.89 -7.77 -6.09
C ASP A 217 -1.02 -8.18 -7.55
N GLY A 218 -1.57 -9.37 -7.83
CA GLY A 218 -1.76 -9.86 -9.19
C GLY A 218 -2.70 -8.97 -10.01
N TYR A 219 -3.80 -8.51 -9.41
CA TYR A 219 -4.76 -7.66 -10.11
C TYR A 219 -4.20 -6.27 -10.39
N PHE A 220 -3.67 -5.57 -9.39
CA PHE A 220 -3.20 -4.18 -9.56
C PHE A 220 -1.84 -4.05 -10.27
N THR A 221 -1.13 -5.16 -10.49
CA THR A 221 0.04 -5.19 -11.41
C THR A 221 -0.33 -5.64 -12.82
N SER A 222 -1.53 -6.17 -13.03
CA SER A 222 -2.06 -6.47 -14.36
C SER A 222 -2.42 -5.17 -15.10
N ARG A 223 -2.59 -5.27 -16.42
CA ARG A 223 -3.10 -4.16 -17.23
C ARG A 223 -4.47 -3.68 -16.74
N HIS A 224 -5.38 -4.60 -16.42
CA HIS A 224 -6.74 -4.28 -15.98
C HIS A 224 -6.75 -3.50 -14.66
N GLY A 225 -5.98 -3.96 -13.66
CA GLY A 225 -5.91 -3.23 -12.40
C GLY A 225 -5.12 -1.92 -12.51
N LEU A 226 -3.97 -1.93 -13.20
CA LEU A 226 -3.09 -0.75 -13.25
C LEU A 226 -3.64 0.35 -14.16
N ILE A 227 -4.08 0.01 -15.37
CA ILE A 227 -4.52 0.99 -16.37
C ILE A 227 -6.01 1.26 -16.23
N ASP A 228 -6.85 0.22 -16.24
CA ASP A 228 -8.30 0.41 -16.34
C ASP A 228 -8.90 0.82 -14.98
N ALA A 229 -8.47 0.18 -13.88
CA ALA A 229 -9.01 0.47 -12.54
C ALA A 229 -8.32 1.65 -11.83
N LEU A 230 -6.99 1.77 -11.91
CA LEU A 230 -6.25 2.87 -11.26
C LEU A 230 -6.02 4.07 -12.18
N GLY A 231 -6.26 3.95 -13.49
CA GLY A 231 -6.04 5.04 -14.44
C GLY A 231 -4.56 5.41 -14.61
N TYR A 232 -3.63 4.48 -14.36
CA TYR A 232 -2.21 4.77 -14.47
C TYR A 232 -1.83 5.08 -15.91
N GLN A 233 -1.32 6.27 -16.18
CA GLN A 233 -0.95 6.70 -17.53
C GLN A 233 0.54 6.49 -17.86
N GLY A 234 1.41 6.40 -16.85
CA GLY A 234 2.87 6.33 -17.02
C GLY A 234 3.47 7.58 -17.67
N ASN A 235 4.74 7.89 -17.39
CA ASN A 235 5.47 9.01 -18.02
C ASN A 235 4.76 10.38 -18.01
N ALA A 236 3.77 10.58 -17.14
CA ALA A 236 3.07 11.85 -16.95
C ALA A 236 3.88 12.73 -15.99
N VAL A 237 4.32 13.89 -16.47
CA VAL A 237 5.02 14.86 -15.63
C VAL A 237 4.00 15.58 -14.76
N LEU A 238 4.11 15.41 -13.44
CA LEU A 238 3.39 16.22 -12.47
C LEU A 238 4.22 17.47 -12.19
N ALA A 239 3.66 18.66 -12.46
CA ALA A 239 4.31 19.93 -12.14
C ALA A 239 4.41 20.16 -10.61
N GLU A 240 3.47 19.59 -9.86
CA GLU A 240 3.40 19.64 -8.40
C GLU A 240 2.93 18.28 -7.87
N PHE A 241 3.51 17.81 -6.77
CA PHE A 241 3.04 16.60 -6.09
C PHE A 241 1.87 16.96 -5.18
N PRO A 242 0.65 16.50 -5.45
CA PRO A 242 -0.50 16.83 -4.61
C PRO A 242 -0.26 16.31 -3.18
N SER A 243 -0.46 17.18 -2.20
CA SER A 243 -0.47 16.78 -0.80
C SER A 243 -1.70 15.90 -0.54
N CYS A 244 -1.56 14.90 0.32
CA CYS A 244 -2.67 14.03 0.68
C CYS A 244 -3.76 14.86 1.40
N THR A 245 -4.98 14.92 0.85
CA THR A 245 -6.09 15.73 1.39
C THR A 245 -7.05 14.95 2.31
N HIS A 246 -6.61 13.84 2.90
CA HIS A 246 -7.49 13.06 3.76
C HIS A 246 -7.57 13.66 5.17
N GLU A 247 -8.76 13.73 5.72
CA GLU A 247 -8.99 14.08 7.12
C GLU A 247 -8.43 12.95 8.01
N HIS A 248 -7.62 13.33 9.02
CA HIS A 248 -6.96 12.42 9.95
C HIS A 248 -7.85 12.07 11.15
#